data_AF-A0A8T4KSW0-F1
#
_entry.id   AF-A0A8T4KSW0-F1
#
_cell.length_a   1.000
_cell.length_b   1.000
_cell.length_c   1.000
_cell.angle_alpha   90.00
_cell.angle_beta   90.00
_cell.angle_gamma   90.00
#
_symmetry.space_group_name_H-M   'P 1'
#
loop_
_entity.id
_entity.type
_entity.pdbx_description
1 polymer ?
#
loop_
_entity_poly.entity_id
_entity_poly.type
_entity_poly.pdbx_seq_one_letter_code
_entity_poly.pdbx_strand_id
1 'polypeptide(L)'
;MKGMLRILEAIIGCVLLLTALSFFFGMKTTTVYWDESKIRMEIRDVLMSMYASGKLQQMIDNNEINNIQSTLEKIMPTNTDFSVELNGLPPRDIKIACLCSAGDADKFQDRLRDMNSNGINYGVTLRTITNIDQTNTDDNVLIVSNRPPTQLDENNLNNILGNGTGVIYYNKLTENDINNYPVLRNIFNLTSQTKESGDSSFSNIDTPGYPAFRISEYFNNTVVYIPDLGNFYVYSGKTTVYICGGGAYMRFDVNCGDLGSNYFAGDVLQINGYYVKIYSINSIHVGLGVIDHGISFYNYFFTAQSAVVSGWGSVSEKNNAALIHANYYKNGRTVWINSFYRDINVDSDYSQLLRGITLWATGEKIRITQEEKDKPGDWSTINLLMSGTSYSHPVELKLIFWKVFF
;
A
#
# COMPACT_ATOMS: atom_id res chain seq x y z
N MET A 1 -34.12 50.26 66.39
CA MET A 1 -32.98 49.48 65.84
C MET A 1 -33.33 48.08 65.32
N LYS A 2 -34.26 47.32 65.93
CA LYS A 2 -34.65 45.98 65.44
C LYS A 2 -35.17 45.95 63.98
N GLY A 3 -35.86 47.01 63.53
CA GLY A 3 -36.34 47.11 62.14
C GLY A 3 -35.22 47.24 61.11
N MET A 4 -34.15 47.98 61.43
CA MET A 4 -33.01 48.16 60.53
C MET A 4 -32.20 46.86 60.37
N LEU A 5 -32.10 46.07 61.44
CA LEU A 5 -31.46 44.76 61.42
C LEU A 5 -32.20 43.77 60.50
N ARG A 6 -33.55 43.77 60.55
CA ARG A 6 -34.38 42.92 59.67
C ARG A 6 -34.27 43.31 58.20
N ILE A 7 -34.16 44.61 57.91
CA ILE A 7 -33.95 45.09 56.54
C ILE A 7 -32.57 44.64 56.03
N LEU A 8 -31.53 44.76 56.86
CA LEU A 8 -30.18 44.31 56.50
C LEU A 8 -30.13 42.79 56.25
N GLU A 9 -30.78 41.99 57.10
CA GLU A 9 -30.86 40.54 56.96
C GLU A 9 -31.58 40.12 55.67
N ALA A 10 -32.66 40.82 55.30
CA ALA A 10 -33.36 40.60 54.04
C ALA A 10 -32.47 40.93 52.82
N ILE A 11 -31.71 42.03 52.88
CA ILE A 11 -30.78 42.41 51.81
C ILE A 11 -29.68 41.34 51.66
N ILE A 12 -29.07 40.88 52.76
CA ILE A 12 -28.04 39.84 52.72
C ILE A 12 -28.61 38.52 52.19
N GLY A 13 -29.82 38.15 52.61
CA GLY A 13 -30.54 36.98 52.10
C GLY A 13 -30.78 37.06 50.59
N CYS A 14 -31.21 38.22 50.08
CA CYS A 14 -31.38 38.45 48.64
C CYS A 14 -30.06 38.37 47.88
N VAL A 15 -28.98 38.94 48.43
CA VAL A 15 -27.65 38.89 47.79
C VAL A 15 -27.16 37.44 47.70
N LEU A 16 -27.22 36.68 48.80
CA LEU A 16 -26.84 35.26 48.84
C LEU A 16 -27.67 34.41 47.88
N LEU A 17 -28.97 34.67 47.80
CA LEU A 17 -29.87 33.95 46.90
C LEU A 17 -29.57 34.29 45.43
N LEU A 18 -29.27 35.54 45.11
CA LEU A 18 -28.82 35.96 43.77
C LEU A 18 -27.47 35.36 43.38
N THR A 19 -26.48 35.31 44.29
CA THR A 19 -25.20 34.66 43.99
C THR A 19 -25.35 33.15 43.83
N ALA A 20 -26.15 32.48 44.69
CA ALA A 20 -26.45 31.07 44.55
C ALA A 20 -27.15 30.78 43.20
N LEU A 21 -28.13 31.60 42.81
CA LEU A 21 -28.78 31.51 41.50
C LEU A 21 -27.76 31.65 40.36
N SER A 22 -26.84 32.60 40.40
CA SER A 22 -25.82 32.74 39.35
C SER A 22 -24.86 31.54 39.25
N PHE A 23 -24.65 30.82 40.36
CA PHE A 23 -23.84 29.60 40.38
C PHE A 23 -24.60 28.38 39.81
N PHE A 24 -25.89 28.23 40.13
CA PHE A 24 -26.71 27.13 39.62
C PHE A 24 -27.23 27.36 38.20
N PHE A 25 -27.46 28.62 37.82
CA PHE A 25 -27.86 29.05 36.47
C PHE A 25 -26.68 29.63 35.70
N GLY A 26 -25.46 29.10 35.92
CA GLY A 26 -24.35 29.38 35.03
C GLY A 26 -24.82 29.10 33.61
N MET A 27 -24.86 30.14 32.77
CA MET A 27 -25.23 29.98 31.37
C MET A 27 -24.25 28.98 30.77
N LYS A 28 -24.70 27.73 30.62
CA LYS A 28 -24.02 26.78 29.76
C LYS A 28 -24.22 27.33 28.37
N THR A 29 -23.27 28.13 27.90
CA THR A 29 -23.15 28.44 26.49
C THR A 29 -22.88 27.09 25.83
N THR A 30 -23.93 26.44 25.35
CA THR A 30 -23.79 25.36 24.40
C THR A 30 -23.00 25.95 23.24
N THR A 31 -21.77 25.48 23.06
CA THR A 31 -20.98 25.83 21.90
C THR A 31 -21.78 25.40 20.68
N VAL A 32 -22.29 26.37 19.93
CA VAL A 32 -23.11 26.09 18.77
C VAL A 32 -22.17 25.98 17.57
N TYR A 33 -22.00 24.77 17.06
CA TYR A 33 -21.09 24.45 15.94
C TYR A 33 -21.64 24.89 14.56
N TRP A 34 -22.41 25.97 14.48
CA TRP A 34 -23.00 26.46 13.22
C TRP A 34 -21.93 26.82 12.20
N ASP A 35 -20.90 27.54 12.63
CA ASP A 35 -19.78 27.92 11.77
C ASP A 35 -19.04 26.70 11.23
N GLU A 36 -18.79 25.71 12.09
CA GLU A 36 -18.11 24.48 11.69
C GLU A 36 -18.98 23.66 10.74
N SER A 37 -20.29 23.61 10.97
CA SER A 37 -21.25 22.91 10.11
C SER A 37 -21.29 23.52 8.72
N LYS A 38 -21.24 24.86 8.62
CA LYS A 38 -21.17 25.58 7.35
C LYS A 38 -19.88 25.24 6.60
N ILE A 39 -18.73 25.36 7.25
CA ILE A 39 -17.42 25.02 6.66
C ILE A 39 -17.41 23.55 6.21
N ARG A 40 -17.93 22.64 7.03
CA ARG A 40 -18.02 21.22 6.72
C ARG A 40 -18.87 20.94 5.49
N MET A 41 -20.02 21.60 5.35
CA MET A 41 -20.89 21.48 4.18
C MET A 41 -20.20 22.01 2.92
N GLU A 42 -19.63 23.21 2.98
CA GLU A 42 -18.96 23.84 1.84
C GLU A 42 -17.80 22.97 1.33
N ILE A 43 -16.95 22.48 2.23
CA ILE A 43 -15.85 21.57 1.89
C ILE A 43 -16.36 20.26 1.28
N ARG A 44 -17.41 19.67 1.86
CA ARG A 44 -17.98 18.42 1.36
C ARG A 44 -18.52 18.61 -0.06
N ASP A 45 -19.25 19.69 -0.31
CA ASP A 45 -19.81 19.98 -1.63
C ASP A 45 -18.71 20.19 -2.66
N VAL A 46 -17.62 20.85 -2.28
CA VAL A 46 -16.43 21.06 -3.11
C VAL A 46 -15.73 19.75 -3.44
N LEU A 47 -15.43 18.93 -2.43
CA LEU A 47 -14.80 17.62 -2.63
C LEU A 47 -15.68 16.71 -3.49
N MET A 48 -16.99 16.69 -3.25
CA MET A 48 -17.95 15.93 -4.04
C MET A 48 -18.03 16.45 -5.49
N SER A 49 -17.98 17.77 -5.71
CA SER A 49 -17.96 18.36 -7.05
C SER A 49 -16.66 18.04 -7.80
N MET A 50 -15.51 18.12 -7.13
CA MET A 50 -14.22 17.72 -7.69
C MET A 50 -14.17 16.23 -8.04
N TYR A 51 -14.79 15.39 -7.22
CA TYR A 51 -14.92 13.96 -7.50
C TYR A 51 -15.87 13.68 -8.65
N ALA A 52 -17.08 14.26 -8.64
CA ALA A 52 -18.08 14.06 -9.69
C ALA A 52 -17.64 14.58 -11.06
N SER A 53 -16.79 15.60 -11.11
CA SER A 53 -16.18 16.11 -12.35
C SER A 53 -14.98 15.29 -12.84
N GLY A 54 -14.53 14.29 -12.08
CA GLY A 54 -13.33 13.49 -12.38
C GLY A 54 -12.00 14.21 -12.14
N LYS A 55 -12.03 15.49 -11.78
CA LYS A 55 -10.82 16.31 -11.57
C LYS A 55 -9.97 15.79 -10.41
N LEU A 56 -10.61 15.34 -9.33
CA LEU A 56 -9.90 14.77 -8.18
C LEU A 56 -9.17 13.48 -8.55
N GLN A 57 -9.83 12.62 -9.34
CA GLN A 57 -9.24 11.38 -9.85
C GLN A 57 -8.02 11.68 -10.72
N GLN A 58 -8.16 12.60 -11.68
CA GLN A 58 -7.08 13.01 -12.57
C GLN A 58 -5.87 13.57 -11.79
N MET A 59 -6.10 14.38 -10.76
CA MET A 59 -5.03 14.91 -9.92
C MET A 59 -4.26 13.81 -9.19
N ILE A 60 -4.96 12.80 -8.67
CA ILE A 60 -4.33 11.66 -7.99
C ILE A 60 -3.55 10.80 -8.99
N ASP A 61 -4.14 10.52 -10.16
CA ASP A 61 -3.54 9.69 -11.21
C ASP A 61 -2.27 10.33 -11.79
N ASN A 62 -2.28 11.65 -11.97
CA ASN A 62 -1.16 12.45 -12.49
C ASN A 62 -0.09 12.83 -11.45
N ASN A 63 -0.22 12.40 -10.19
CA ASN A 63 0.64 12.85 -9.09
C ASN A 63 0.64 14.38 -8.88
N GLU A 64 -0.48 15.03 -9.19
CA GLU A 64 -0.70 16.47 -8.98
C GLU A 64 -1.26 16.74 -7.58
N ILE A 65 -0.69 16.08 -6.57
CA ILE A 65 -1.15 16.13 -5.19
C ILE A 65 -1.14 17.58 -4.64
N ASN A 66 -0.14 18.39 -5.01
CA ASN A 66 -0.08 19.82 -4.67
C ASN A 66 -1.22 20.64 -5.29
N ASN A 67 -1.82 20.18 -6.39
CA ASN A 67 -2.99 20.82 -6.99
C ASN A 67 -4.26 20.58 -6.16
N ILE A 68 -4.36 19.46 -5.45
CA ILE A 68 -5.43 19.21 -4.48
C ILE A 68 -5.33 20.22 -3.33
N GLN A 69 -4.14 20.35 -2.74
CA GLN A 69 -3.89 21.31 -1.67
C GLN A 69 -4.19 22.75 -2.10
N SER A 70 -3.60 23.23 -3.20
CA SER A 70 -3.82 24.59 -3.67
C SER A 70 -5.27 24.87 -4.11
N THR A 71 -6.02 23.85 -4.53
CA THR A 71 -7.46 23.98 -4.81
C THR A 71 -8.25 24.14 -3.50
N LEU A 72 -7.93 23.34 -2.49
CA LEU A 72 -8.56 23.44 -1.18
C LEU A 72 -8.22 24.77 -0.49
N GLU A 73 -6.97 25.24 -0.54
CA GLU A 73 -6.55 26.55 0.01
C GLU A 73 -7.34 27.73 -0.55
N LYS A 74 -7.75 27.67 -1.83
CA LYS A 74 -8.54 28.74 -2.46
C LYS A 74 -9.99 28.79 -2.01
N ILE A 75 -10.50 27.69 -1.46
CA ILE A 75 -11.92 27.51 -1.14
C ILE A 75 -12.14 27.54 0.37
N MET A 76 -11.14 27.13 1.14
CA MET A 76 -11.15 27.19 2.59
C MET A 76 -11.21 28.64 3.08
N PRO A 77 -11.98 28.93 4.15
CA PRO A 77 -11.92 30.23 4.80
C PRO A 77 -10.49 30.56 5.26
N THR A 78 -10.11 31.84 5.22
CA THR A 78 -8.75 32.30 5.57
C THR A 78 -8.34 32.03 7.02
N ASN A 79 -9.29 31.73 7.90
CA ASN A 79 -9.07 31.35 9.29
C ASN A 79 -9.11 29.82 9.51
N THR A 80 -9.02 29.03 8.44
CA THR A 80 -9.05 27.57 8.50
C THR A 80 -7.76 27.03 7.89
N ASP A 81 -7.13 26.12 8.60
CA ASP A 81 -5.98 25.36 8.13
C ASP A 81 -6.36 23.89 8.07
N PHE A 82 -5.63 23.11 7.28
CA PHE A 82 -6.01 21.74 7.00
C PHE A 82 -4.83 20.85 6.66
N SER A 83 -5.08 19.55 6.72
CA SER A 83 -4.20 18.49 6.31
C SER A 83 -4.98 17.48 5.48
N VAL A 84 -4.41 17.05 4.36
CA VAL A 84 -5.03 16.03 3.50
C VAL A 84 -4.21 14.75 3.58
N GLU A 85 -4.91 13.65 3.81
CA GLU A 85 -4.37 12.30 3.83
C GLU A 85 -5.12 11.49 2.76
N LEU A 86 -4.40 10.81 1.88
CA LEU A 86 -4.96 9.80 0.98
C LEU A 86 -4.61 8.43 1.56
N ASN A 87 -5.62 7.63 1.91
CA ASN A 87 -5.45 6.25 2.34
C ASN A 87 -5.87 5.29 1.21
N GLY A 88 -5.20 4.16 1.09
CA GLY A 88 -5.44 3.17 0.04
C GLY A 88 -4.51 3.27 -1.17
N LEU A 89 -3.55 4.20 -1.18
CA LEU A 89 -2.53 4.32 -2.23
C LEU A 89 -1.12 4.43 -1.65
N PRO A 90 -0.13 3.75 -2.23
CA PRO A 90 1.26 3.92 -1.82
C PRO A 90 1.85 5.25 -2.30
N PRO A 91 2.86 5.78 -1.59
CA PRO A 91 3.54 7.01 -1.99
C PRO A 91 4.18 6.86 -3.37
N ARG A 92 4.16 7.93 -4.18
CA ARG A 92 4.69 7.94 -5.55
C ARG A 92 6.21 7.91 -5.61
N ASP A 93 6.86 8.64 -4.71
CA ASP A 93 8.32 8.65 -4.57
C ASP A 93 8.71 7.75 -3.40
N ILE A 94 9.10 6.53 -3.72
CA ILE A 94 9.44 5.49 -2.76
C ILE A 94 10.93 5.59 -2.43
N LYS A 95 11.23 5.98 -1.19
CA LYS A 95 12.58 6.01 -0.64
C LYS A 95 12.88 4.70 0.10
N ILE A 96 13.93 4.01 -0.33
CA ILE A 96 14.32 2.71 0.19
C ILE A 96 15.70 2.81 0.83
N ALA A 97 15.80 2.48 2.11
CA ALA A 97 17.08 2.20 2.75
C ALA A 97 17.45 0.72 2.55
N CYS A 98 18.66 0.42 2.10
CA CYS A 98 19.13 -0.94 1.87
C CYS A 98 20.32 -1.28 2.77
N LEU A 99 20.09 -2.11 3.79
CA LEU A 99 21.15 -2.74 4.58
C LEU A 99 21.61 -4.01 3.85
N CYS A 100 22.42 -3.81 2.83
CA CYS A 100 22.81 -4.85 1.88
C CYS A 100 24.23 -4.60 1.34
N SER A 101 24.74 -5.51 0.49
CA SER A 101 25.98 -5.27 -0.26
C SER A 101 25.71 -4.31 -1.44
N ALA A 102 26.74 -3.64 -1.96
CA ALA A 102 26.58 -2.77 -3.13
C ALA A 102 26.01 -3.52 -4.35
N GLY A 103 26.48 -4.75 -4.59
CA GLY A 103 25.97 -5.58 -5.68
C GLY A 103 24.52 -6.04 -5.50
N ASP A 104 24.04 -6.19 -4.26
CA ASP A 104 22.62 -6.47 -3.99
C ASP A 104 21.77 -5.21 -4.17
N ALA A 105 22.28 -4.04 -3.77
CA ALA A 105 21.63 -2.76 -3.98
C ALA A 105 21.36 -2.49 -5.46
N ASP A 106 22.35 -2.71 -6.32
CA ASP A 106 22.22 -2.54 -7.78
C ASP A 106 21.14 -3.47 -8.35
N LYS A 107 21.13 -4.75 -7.92
CA LYS A 107 20.10 -5.71 -8.34
C LYS A 107 18.70 -5.30 -7.88
N PHE A 108 18.56 -4.79 -6.66
CA PHE A 108 17.27 -4.29 -6.18
C PHE A 108 16.83 -3.05 -6.97
N GLN A 109 17.74 -2.12 -7.24
CA GLN A 109 17.45 -0.93 -8.04
C GLN A 109 16.97 -1.32 -9.45
N ASP A 110 17.62 -2.27 -10.11
CA ASP A 110 17.22 -2.76 -11.43
C ASP A 110 15.84 -3.43 -11.42
N ARG A 111 15.57 -4.27 -10.41
CA ARG A 111 14.29 -4.99 -10.28
C ARG A 111 13.13 -4.07 -9.93
N LEU A 112 13.38 -3.03 -9.14
CA LEU A 112 12.39 -2.05 -8.73
C LEU A 112 12.25 -0.88 -9.73
N ARG A 113 13.05 -0.87 -10.81
CA ARG A 113 12.91 0.11 -11.88
C ARG A 113 11.55 0.00 -12.57
N ASP A 114 11.05 1.12 -13.08
CA ASP A 114 9.84 1.21 -13.89
C ASP A 114 8.61 0.60 -13.19
N MET A 115 8.53 0.79 -11.88
CA MET A 115 7.44 0.28 -11.06
C MET A 115 6.13 0.96 -11.45
N ASN A 116 5.20 0.17 -11.99
CA ASN A 116 3.87 0.63 -12.39
C ASN A 116 2.82 -0.35 -11.86
N SER A 117 1.76 0.19 -11.25
CA SER A 117 0.56 -0.58 -10.88
C SER A 117 -0.67 0.21 -11.27
N ASN A 118 -1.63 -0.41 -11.98
CA ASN A 118 -2.88 0.26 -12.40
C ASN A 118 -2.66 1.54 -13.24
N GLY A 119 -1.60 1.60 -14.06
CA GLY A 119 -1.29 2.78 -14.86
C GLY A 119 -0.58 3.90 -14.10
N ILE A 120 -0.38 3.73 -12.79
CA ILE A 120 0.32 4.66 -11.93
C ILE A 120 1.81 4.27 -11.87
N ASN A 121 2.69 5.18 -12.30
CA ASN A 121 4.14 5.04 -12.16
C ASN A 121 4.60 5.49 -10.76
N TYR A 122 5.56 4.76 -10.21
CA TYR A 122 6.24 5.03 -8.95
C TYR A 122 7.73 5.27 -9.18
N GLY A 123 8.25 6.37 -8.64
CA GLY A 123 9.68 6.64 -8.56
C GLY A 123 10.29 5.86 -7.41
N VAL A 124 11.45 5.23 -7.63
CA VAL A 124 12.16 4.48 -6.58
C VAL A 124 13.57 5.04 -6.43
N THR A 125 13.90 5.49 -5.23
CA THR A 125 15.25 5.90 -4.84
C THR A 125 15.78 4.95 -3.78
N LEU A 126 16.83 4.21 -4.11
CA LEU A 126 17.49 3.31 -3.17
C LEU A 126 18.79 3.94 -2.65
N ARG A 127 18.97 3.88 -1.33
CA ARG A 127 20.16 4.34 -0.59
C ARG A 127 20.73 3.18 0.19
N THR A 128 22.01 2.90 0.03
CA THR A 128 22.69 1.89 0.86
C THR A 128 22.99 2.45 2.24
N ILE A 129 22.80 1.61 3.25
CA ILE A 129 23.14 1.89 4.65
C ILE A 129 24.01 0.78 5.22
N THR A 130 24.80 1.13 6.23
CA THR A 130 25.74 0.21 6.90
C THR A 130 25.21 -0.31 8.23
N ASN A 131 24.28 0.42 8.86
CA ASN A 131 23.61 0.05 10.09
C ASN A 131 22.14 0.51 10.03
N ILE A 132 21.23 -0.26 10.65
CA ILE A 132 19.79 0.02 10.76
C ILE A 132 19.53 1.42 11.33
N ASP A 133 20.36 1.90 12.26
CA ASP A 133 20.27 3.24 12.86
C ASP A 133 20.36 4.39 11.86
N GLN A 134 20.86 4.14 10.64
CA GLN A 134 20.99 5.14 9.58
C GLN A 134 19.72 5.27 8.73
N THR A 135 18.64 4.57 9.09
CA THR A 135 17.32 4.71 8.45
C THR A 135 16.73 6.07 8.83
N ASN A 136 16.32 6.85 7.82
CA ASN A 136 15.72 8.16 8.01
C ASN A 136 14.20 8.03 8.18
N THR A 137 13.58 9.02 8.83
CA THR A 137 12.11 9.12 8.93
C THR A 137 11.41 9.23 7.57
N ASP A 138 12.14 9.71 6.57
CA ASP A 138 11.69 9.84 5.20
C ASP A 138 11.70 8.52 4.41
N ASP A 139 12.37 7.47 4.91
CA ASP A 139 12.42 6.19 4.21
C ASP A 139 11.09 5.45 4.38
N ASN A 140 10.53 5.01 3.25
CA ASN A 140 9.28 4.27 3.24
C ASN A 140 9.49 2.77 3.49
N VAL A 141 10.65 2.24 3.06
CA VAL A 141 10.99 0.81 3.20
C VAL A 141 12.46 0.64 3.58
N LEU A 142 12.72 -0.26 4.52
CA LEU A 142 14.03 -0.82 4.82
C LEU A 142 14.14 -2.23 4.22
N ILE A 143 15.08 -2.44 3.29
CA ILE A 143 15.46 -3.76 2.79
C ILE A 143 16.71 -4.23 3.53
N VAL A 144 16.62 -5.34 4.24
CA VAL A 144 17.78 -6.02 4.84
C VAL A 144 18.05 -7.28 4.04
N SER A 145 19.20 -7.35 3.37
CA SER A 145 19.52 -8.46 2.47
C SER A 145 20.81 -9.16 2.85
N ASN A 146 20.77 -10.49 2.89
CA ASN A 146 21.93 -11.36 3.16
C ASN A 146 22.68 -10.99 4.46
N ARG A 147 21.98 -10.45 5.46
CA ARG A 147 22.52 -10.13 6.79
C ARG A 147 22.02 -11.12 7.83
N PRO A 148 22.87 -11.63 8.73
CA PRO A 148 22.42 -12.57 9.75
C PRO A 148 21.37 -11.93 10.67
N PRO A 149 20.44 -12.71 11.25
CA PRO A 149 19.41 -12.18 12.13
C PRO A 149 19.94 -11.42 13.35
N THR A 150 21.20 -11.66 13.76
CA THR A 150 21.89 -10.91 14.83
C THR A 150 22.06 -9.42 14.52
N GLN A 151 22.00 -9.02 13.25
CA GLN A 151 22.07 -7.61 12.83
C GLN A 151 20.70 -6.93 12.81
N LEU A 152 19.62 -7.68 13.08
CA LEU A 152 18.27 -7.13 13.24
C LEU A 152 18.07 -6.71 14.71
N ASP A 153 18.44 -5.47 15.03
CA ASP A 153 18.16 -4.91 16.36
C ASP A 153 16.65 -4.68 16.52
N GLU A 154 16.04 -5.42 17.46
CA GLU A 154 14.60 -5.38 17.74
C GLU A 154 14.12 -3.99 18.17
N ASN A 155 14.92 -3.22 18.92
CA ASN A 155 14.53 -1.87 19.35
C ASN A 155 14.50 -0.91 18.17
N ASN A 156 15.50 -0.99 17.29
CA ASN A 156 15.56 -0.14 16.10
C ASN A 156 14.47 -0.49 15.10
N LEU A 157 14.23 -1.77 14.84
CA LEU A 157 13.12 -2.20 14.01
C LEU A 157 11.76 -1.78 14.60
N ASN A 158 11.61 -1.84 15.92
CA ASN A 158 10.41 -1.36 16.60
C ASN A 158 10.15 0.14 16.40
N ASN A 159 11.21 0.96 16.39
CA ASN A 159 11.11 2.39 16.12
C ASN A 159 10.76 2.65 14.65
N ILE A 160 11.44 1.98 13.72
CA ILE A 160 11.20 2.07 12.27
C ILE A 160 9.76 1.68 11.93
N LEU A 161 9.29 0.52 12.41
CA LEU A 161 7.93 0.04 12.21
C LEU A 161 6.89 0.90 12.95
N GLY A 162 7.28 1.54 14.07
CA GLY A 162 6.44 2.50 14.79
C GLY A 162 6.13 3.75 13.97
N ASN A 163 7.08 4.18 13.14
CA ASN A 163 6.94 5.31 12.22
C ASN A 163 6.16 4.97 10.94
N GLY A 164 5.81 3.70 10.74
CA GLY A 164 5.09 3.23 9.55
C GLY A 164 5.98 2.80 8.38
N THR A 165 7.30 2.86 8.52
CA THR A 165 8.26 2.33 7.53
C THR A 165 8.14 0.81 7.44
N GLY A 166 8.03 0.27 6.22
CA GLY A 166 8.01 -1.17 5.99
C GLY A 166 9.40 -1.81 6.10
N VAL A 167 9.47 -3.08 6.49
CA VAL A 167 10.75 -3.81 6.58
C VAL A 167 10.66 -5.10 5.75
N ILE A 168 11.53 -5.21 4.76
CA ILE A 168 11.69 -6.40 3.92
C ILE A 168 13.00 -7.09 4.30
N TYR A 169 12.91 -8.29 4.86
CA TYR A 169 14.05 -9.12 5.20
C TYR A 169 14.25 -10.21 4.17
N TYR A 170 15.28 -10.05 3.33
CA TYR A 170 15.64 -10.96 2.26
C TYR A 170 16.80 -11.86 2.72
N ASN A 171 16.48 -13.05 3.21
CA ASN A 171 17.51 -13.98 3.67
C ASN A 171 17.01 -15.44 3.67
N LYS A 172 17.92 -16.39 3.45
CA LYS A 172 17.67 -17.80 3.66
C LYS A 172 17.78 -18.08 5.15
N LEU A 173 16.67 -18.50 5.74
CA LEU A 173 16.59 -18.84 7.16
C LEU A 173 16.49 -20.35 7.34
N THR A 174 17.11 -20.84 8.40
CA THR A 174 16.95 -22.21 8.90
C THR A 174 15.97 -22.23 10.07
N GLU A 175 15.51 -23.42 10.45
CA GLU A 175 14.74 -23.60 11.68
C GLU A 175 15.49 -23.11 12.92
N ASN A 176 16.81 -23.33 12.97
CA ASN A 176 17.65 -22.83 14.06
C ASN A 176 17.66 -21.30 14.13
N ASP A 177 17.65 -20.60 12.99
CA ASP A 177 17.59 -19.14 12.98
C ASP A 177 16.27 -18.67 13.61
N ILE A 178 15.14 -19.23 13.16
CA ILE A 178 13.82 -18.87 13.71
C ILE A 178 13.76 -19.15 15.21
N ASN A 179 14.34 -20.24 15.69
CA ASN A 179 14.31 -20.64 17.10
C ASN A 179 15.27 -19.83 17.98
N ASN A 180 16.43 -19.44 17.45
CA ASN A 180 17.45 -18.74 18.23
C ASN A 180 17.27 -17.21 18.25
N TYR A 181 16.54 -16.63 17.30
CA TYR A 181 16.39 -15.17 17.18
C TYR A 181 14.95 -14.71 17.40
N PRO A 182 14.62 -14.19 18.60
CA PRO A 182 13.27 -13.73 18.94
C PRO A 182 12.71 -12.69 17.97
N VAL A 183 13.56 -11.82 17.41
CA VAL A 183 13.15 -10.80 16.43
C VAL A 183 12.39 -11.38 15.24
N LEU A 184 12.75 -12.58 14.76
CA LEU A 184 12.08 -13.26 13.65
C LEU A 184 10.66 -13.72 14.02
N ARG A 185 10.46 -14.12 15.29
CA ARG A 185 9.16 -14.56 15.80
C ARG A 185 8.29 -13.38 16.22
N ASN A 186 8.89 -12.39 16.87
CA ASN A 186 8.18 -11.25 17.44
C ASN A 186 7.76 -10.25 16.37
N ILE A 187 8.67 -9.90 15.45
CA ILE A 187 8.44 -8.85 14.45
C ILE A 187 7.93 -9.43 13.13
N PHE A 188 8.55 -10.51 12.65
CA PHE A 188 8.18 -11.15 11.39
C PHE A 188 7.15 -12.27 11.55
N ASN A 189 6.73 -12.60 12.79
CA ASN A 189 5.75 -13.66 13.06
C ASN A 189 6.08 -15.02 12.42
N LEU A 190 7.39 -15.32 12.30
CA LEU A 190 7.86 -16.59 11.76
C LEU A 190 7.76 -17.69 12.83
N THR A 191 7.33 -18.88 12.41
CA THR A 191 7.29 -20.06 13.27
C THR A 191 8.12 -21.18 12.65
N SER A 192 8.80 -21.99 13.45
CA SER A 192 9.37 -23.23 12.96
C SER A 192 8.25 -24.26 12.83
N GLN A 193 7.94 -24.70 11.61
CA GLN A 193 7.10 -25.88 11.39
C GLN A 193 7.85 -26.89 10.52
N THR A 194 7.89 -28.13 10.99
CA THR A 194 8.45 -29.30 10.29
C THR A 194 7.50 -29.91 9.25
N LYS A 195 6.39 -29.24 8.92
CA LYS A 195 5.45 -29.73 7.91
C LYS A 195 5.98 -29.46 6.51
N GLU A 196 5.96 -30.49 5.66
CA GLU A 196 6.22 -30.35 4.23
C GLU A 196 5.34 -29.23 3.68
N SER A 197 5.97 -28.23 3.07
CA SER A 197 5.26 -27.12 2.41
C SER A 197 4.35 -27.72 1.35
N GLY A 198 3.03 -27.63 1.56
CA GLY A 198 2.05 -27.89 0.51
C GLY A 198 2.27 -26.96 -0.69
N ASP A 199 1.61 -27.27 -1.80
CA ASP A 199 1.76 -26.56 -3.08
C ASP A 199 1.76 -25.03 -2.92
N SER A 200 2.73 -24.38 -3.57
CA SER A 200 2.94 -22.94 -3.55
C SER A 200 1.74 -22.20 -4.14
N SER A 201 0.96 -21.56 -3.28
CA SER A 201 -0.21 -20.73 -3.65
C SER A 201 -0.28 -19.50 -2.72
N PHE A 202 -0.90 -18.42 -3.20
CA PHE A 202 -1.28 -17.29 -2.35
C PHE A 202 -2.38 -17.75 -1.39
N SER A 203 -2.06 -17.95 -0.11
CA SER A 203 -3.09 -18.34 0.86
C SER A 203 -3.95 -17.11 1.21
N ASN A 204 -5.27 -17.29 1.21
CA ASN A 204 -6.26 -16.26 1.51
C ASN A 204 -6.24 -15.06 0.54
N ILE A 205 -5.98 -15.29 -0.75
CA ILE A 205 -6.04 -14.25 -1.80
C ILE A 205 -7.45 -13.68 -2.01
N ASP A 206 -8.49 -14.33 -1.51
CA ASP A 206 -9.88 -13.88 -1.62
C ASP A 206 -10.39 -13.18 -0.36
N THR A 207 -9.54 -13.00 0.66
CA THR A 207 -9.96 -12.44 1.95
C THR A 207 -9.44 -11.01 2.11
N PRO A 208 -10.28 -9.97 1.93
CA PRO A 208 -9.89 -8.58 2.10
C PRO A 208 -9.36 -8.36 3.52
N GLY A 209 -8.11 -7.88 3.61
CA GLY A 209 -7.42 -7.62 4.88
C GLY A 209 -6.20 -8.51 5.14
N TYR A 210 -6.05 -9.63 4.42
CA TYR A 210 -4.82 -10.42 4.50
C TYR A 210 -3.71 -9.79 3.65
N PRO A 211 -2.44 -9.83 4.09
CA PRO A 211 -1.31 -9.30 3.30
C PRO A 211 -1.21 -9.91 1.90
N ALA A 212 -1.50 -11.20 1.75
CA ALA A 212 -1.47 -11.91 0.47
C ALA A 212 -2.45 -11.31 -0.54
N PHE A 213 -3.70 -11.04 -0.11
CA PHE A 213 -4.69 -10.32 -0.90
C PHE A 213 -4.14 -8.96 -1.35
N ARG A 214 -3.65 -8.13 -0.42
CA ARG A 214 -3.16 -6.75 -0.73
C ARG A 214 -1.96 -6.73 -1.68
N ILE A 215 -0.98 -7.60 -1.44
CA ILE A 215 0.20 -7.72 -2.32
C ILE A 215 -0.21 -8.17 -3.72
N SER A 216 -1.18 -9.08 -3.83
CA SER A 216 -1.66 -9.57 -5.13
C SER A 216 -2.31 -8.49 -5.98
N GLU A 217 -2.86 -7.43 -5.38
CA GLU A 217 -3.46 -6.33 -6.11
C GLU A 217 -2.43 -5.50 -6.87
N TYR A 218 -1.27 -5.30 -6.27
CA TYR A 218 -0.13 -4.64 -6.90
C TYR A 218 0.59 -5.56 -7.89
N PHE A 219 0.33 -6.87 -7.80
CA PHE A 219 0.88 -7.88 -8.69
C PHE A 219 0.04 -8.05 -9.97
N ASN A 220 -1.29 -8.10 -9.83
CA ASN A 220 -2.24 -8.48 -10.89
C ASN A 220 -2.49 -7.43 -11.98
N ASN A 221 -1.78 -6.30 -11.97
CA ASN A 221 -1.85 -5.24 -12.98
C ASN A 221 -0.47 -4.62 -13.28
N THR A 222 0.61 -5.38 -13.07
CA THR A 222 1.98 -4.95 -13.35
C THR A 222 2.36 -5.23 -14.80
N VAL A 223 3.01 -4.28 -15.46
CA VAL A 223 3.55 -4.50 -16.82
C VAL A 223 4.71 -5.51 -16.76
N VAL A 224 4.59 -6.63 -17.47
CA VAL A 224 5.72 -7.55 -17.71
C VAL A 224 6.51 -6.99 -18.89
N TYR A 225 7.70 -6.46 -18.63
CA TYR A 225 8.62 -6.07 -19.69
C TYR A 225 9.45 -7.29 -20.10
N ILE A 226 9.37 -7.67 -21.37
CA ILE A 226 10.29 -8.66 -21.96
C ILE A 226 11.26 -7.88 -22.87
N PRO A 227 12.58 -7.93 -22.59
CA PRO A 227 13.58 -7.34 -23.48
C PRO A 227 13.35 -7.78 -24.93
N ASP A 228 13.52 -6.86 -25.87
CA ASP A 228 13.33 -7.04 -27.33
C ASP A 228 11.89 -7.27 -27.84
N LEU A 229 10.91 -7.53 -26.97
CA LEU A 229 9.51 -7.82 -27.35
C LEU A 229 8.48 -6.80 -26.87
N GLY A 230 8.82 -5.93 -25.92
CA GLY A 230 7.93 -4.86 -25.44
C GLY A 230 7.19 -5.18 -24.14
N ASN A 231 6.10 -4.45 -23.90
CA ASN A 231 5.32 -4.48 -22.65
C ASN A 231 4.13 -5.45 -22.76
N PHE A 232 3.96 -6.31 -21.77
CA PHE A 232 2.81 -7.20 -21.62
C PHE A 232 2.00 -6.80 -20.39
N TYR A 233 0.68 -6.89 -20.48
CA TYR A 233 -0.23 -6.55 -19.39
C TYR A 233 -1.05 -7.78 -19.01
N VAL A 234 -1.08 -8.10 -17.71
CA VAL A 234 -2.02 -9.05 -17.11
C VAL A 234 -2.98 -8.21 -16.28
N TYR A 235 -4.29 -8.38 -16.47
CA TYR A 235 -5.32 -7.65 -15.73
C TYR A 235 -6.15 -8.60 -14.85
N SER A 236 -6.54 -8.16 -13.66
CA SER A 236 -7.48 -8.92 -12.81
C SER A 236 -8.92 -8.81 -13.33
N GLY A 237 -9.69 -9.90 -13.24
CA GLY A 237 -11.13 -9.92 -13.56
C GLY A 237 -11.50 -9.92 -15.05
N LYS A 238 -10.52 -9.73 -15.95
CA LYS A 238 -10.62 -10.03 -17.38
C LYS A 238 -9.30 -10.66 -17.77
N THR A 239 -9.32 -11.88 -18.29
CA THR A 239 -8.14 -12.57 -18.82
C THR A 239 -7.74 -11.93 -20.13
N THR A 240 -7.28 -10.69 -20.04
CA THR A 240 -6.91 -9.89 -21.20
C THR A 240 -5.42 -9.74 -21.24
N VAL A 241 -4.77 -10.59 -22.06
CA VAL A 241 -3.35 -10.45 -22.37
C VAL A 241 -3.21 -9.38 -23.44
N TYR A 242 -2.44 -8.34 -23.17
CA TYR A 242 -2.07 -7.36 -24.20
C TYR A 242 -0.63 -7.62 -24.65
N ILE A 243 -0.44 -7.80 -25.95
CA ILE A 243 0.89 -7.96 -26.57
C ILE A 243 1.18 -6.68 -27.34
N CYS A 244 2.26 -5.98 -26.97
CA CYS A 244 2.70 -4.75 -27.63
C CYS A 244 3.91 -5.02 -28.53
N GLY A 245 3.70 -5.04 -29.85
CA GLY A 245 4.79 -5.04 -30.84
C GLY A 245 4.53 -3.95 -31.88
N GLY A 246 5.46 -3.00 -32.04
CA GLY A 246 5.45 -2.05 -33.15
C GLY A 246 4.39 -0.94 -33.12
N GLY A 247 3.85 -0.56 -31.95
CA GLY A 247 2.96 0.60 -31.82
C GLY A 247 1.47 0.35 -32.03
N ALA A 248 1.03 -0.90 -32.14
CA ALA A 248 -0.39 -1.27 -32.16
C ALA A 248 -0.78 -2.09 -30.91
N TYR A 249 -1.94 -1.79 -30.32
CA TYR A 249 -2.52 -2.53 -29.20
C TYR A 249 -3.25 -3.78 -29.73
N MET A 250 -2.97 -4.95 -29.16
CA MET A 250 -3.83 -6.13 -29.32
C MET A 250 -4.42 -6.56 -28.00
N ARG A 251 -5.73 -6.81 -28.01
CA ARG A 251 -6.54 -7.26 -26.88
C ARG A 251 -6.83 -8.75 -27.06
N PHE A 252 -6.30 -9.63 -26.21
CA PHE A 252 -6.76 -11.01 -26.12
C PHE A 252 -7.88 -11.11 -25.09
N ASP A 253 -9.16 -10.95 -25.44
CA ASP A 253 -10.22 -11.30 -24.49
C ASP A 253 -10.34 -12.83 -24.39
N VAL A 254 -9.64 -13.43 -23.44
CA VAL A 254 -9.79 -14.86 -23.18
C VAL A 254 -10.80 -15.03 -22.06
N ASN A 255 -12.09 -15.02 -22.40
CA ASN A 255 -13.09 -15.35 -21.40
C ASN A 255 -12.89 -16.81 -20.98
N CYS A 256 -12.62 -17.10 -19.70
CA CYS A 256 -12.26 -18.45 -19.24
C CYS A 256 -13.36 -19.50 -19.54
N GLY A 257 -14.61 -19.05 -19.75
CA GLY A 257 -15.71 -19.92 -20.18
C GLY A 257 -15.61 -20.43 -21.63
N ASP A 258 -14.78 -19.81 -22.47
CA ASP A 258 -14.62 -20.15 -23.89
C ASP A 258 -13.30 -20.90 -24.19
N LEU A 259 -12.42 -21.04 -23.20
CA LEU A 259 -11.23 -21.88 -23.31
C LEU A 259 -11.61 -23.35 -23.23
N GLY A 260 -11.80 -23.95 -24.39
CA GLY A 260 -12.19 -25.35 -24.59
C GLY A 260 -13.08 -25.55 -25.82
N SER A 261 -13.70 -24.50 -26.34
CA SER A 261 -14.56 -24.56 -27.54
C SER A 261 -13.88 -24.03 -28.82
N ASN A 262 -12.92 -23.10 -28.71
CA ASN A 262 -12.37 -22.40 -29.89
C ASN A 262 -10.86 -22.57 -30.13
N TYR A 263 -10.09 -23.07 -29.17
CA TYR A 263 -8.63 -23.21 -29.28
C TYR A 263 -8.13 -24.47 -28.56
N PHE A 264 -7.08 -25.08 -29.09
CA PHE A 264 -6.48 -26.32 -28.61
C PHE A 264 -4.96 -26.19 -28.40
N ALA A 265 -4.42 -27.00 -27.50
CA ALA A 265 -2.97 -27.19 -27.41
C ALA A 265 -2.44 -27.74 -28.75
N GLY A 266 -1.42 -27.09 -29.28
CA GLY A 266 -0.86 -27.36 -30.61
C GLY A 266 -1.22 -26.32 -31.65
N ASP A 267 -2.26 -25.51 -31.43
CA ASP A 267 -2.66 -24.46 -32.36
C ASP A 267 -1.56 -23.44 -32.55
N VAL A 268 -1.40 -22.99 -33.79
CA VAL A 268 -0.48 -21.93 -34.19
C VAL A 268 -1.29 -20.78 -34.75
N LEU A 269 -1.23 -19.64 -34.07
CA LEU A 269 -1.94 -18.42 -34.41
C LEU A 269 -0.98 -17.44 -35.05
N GLN A 270 -1.33 -16.90 -36.22
CA GLN A 270 -0.57 -15.78 -36.80
C GLN A 270 -1.13 -14.47 -36.27
N ILE A 271 -0.32 -13.74 -35.51
CA ILE A 271 -0.70 -12.56 -34.74
C ILE A 271 0.26 -11.43 -35.10
N ASN A 272 -0.21 -10.44 -35.86
CA ASN A 272 0.59 -9.30 -36.34
C ASN A 272 1.95 -9.69 -36.95
N GLY A 273 1.95 -10.76 -37.76
CA GLY A 273 3.15 -11.25 -38.43
C GLY A 273 4.01 -12.21 -37.60
N TYR A 274 3.67 -12.45 -36.33
CA TYR A 274 4.33 -13.44 -35.48
C TYR A 274 3.49 -14.71 -35.38
N TYR A 275 4.13 -15.87 -35.47
CA TYR A 275 3.49 -17.15 -35.20
C TYR A 275 3.58 -17.49 -33.71
N VAL A 276 2.43 -17.60 -33.04
CA VAL A 276 2.30 -17.96 -31.63
C VAL A 276 1.71 -19.36 -31.51
N LYS A 277 2.44 -20.27 -30.88
CA LYS A 277 1.99 -21.62 -30.57
C LYS A 277 1.37 -21.67 -29.19
N ILE A 278 0.23 -22.33 -29.10
CA ILE A 278 -0.34 -22.77 -27.83
C ILE A 278 0.30 -24.11 -27.49
N TYR A 279 1.11 -24.18 -26.45
CA TYR A 279 1.78 -25.42 -26.03
C TYR A 279 0.90 -26.27 -25.13
N SER A 280 0.07 -25.63 -24.30
CA SER A 280 -0.85 -26.34 -23.41
C SER A 280 -2.04 -25.46 -23.05
N ILE A 281 -3.22 -26.08 -22.92
CA ILE A 281 -4.42 -25.47 -22.35
C ILE A 281 -4.92 -26.46 -21.31
N ASN A 282 -5.05 -26.03 -20.06
CA ASN A 282 -5.85 -26.74 -19.08
C ASN A 282 -6.63 -25.74 -18.21
N SER A 283 -7.41 -26.24 -17.25
CA SER A 283 -8.25 -25.41 -16.38
C SER A 283 -7.49 -24.43 -15.48
N ILE A 284 -6.15 -24.45 -15.50
CA ILE A 284 -5.27 -23.76 -14.55
C ILE A 284 -4.11 -23.02 -15.26
N HIS A 285 -3.78 -23.34 -16.52
CA HIS A 285 -2.71 -22.69 -17.26
C HIS A 285 -3.00 -22.63 -18.77
N VAL A 286 -2.45 -21.61 -19.42
CA VAL A 286 -2.25 -21.59 -20.88
C VAL A 286 -0.77 -21.36 -21.13
N GLY A 287 -0.11 -22.36 -21.72
CA GLY A 287 1.26 -22.25 -22.21
C GLY A 287 1.25 -21.65 -23.61
N LEU A 288 1.91 -20.50 -23.79
CA LEU A 288 2.04 -19.82 -25.07
C LEU A 288 3.51 -19.74 -25.47
N GLY A 289 3.80 -19.56 -26.74
CA GLY A 289 5.11 -19.09 -27.12
C GLY A 289 5.17 -18.62 -28.56
N VAL A 290 6.04 -17.65 -28.78
CA VAL A 290 6.28 -17.03 -30.08
C VAL A 290 7.29 -17.92 -30.81
N ILE A 291 6.80 -18.70 -31.78
CA ILE A 291 7.58 -19.67 -32.55
C ILE A 291 8.75 -19.00 -33.24
N ASP A 292 8.51 -17.81 -33.82
CA ASP A 292 9.50 -17.11 -34.65
C ASP A 292 10.72 -16.61 -33.87
N HIS A 293 10.60 -16.53 -32.54
CA HIS A 293 11.65 -16.01 -31.67
C HIS A 293 12.15 -17.06 -30.66
N GLY A 294 11.61 -18.29 -30.71
CA GLY A 294 12.00 -19.37 -29.78
C GLY A 294 11.64 -19.09 -28.32
N ILE A 295 10.67 -18.21 -28.06
CA ILE A 295 10.31 -17.74 -26.72
C ILE A 295 9.02 -18.44 -26.27
N SER A 296 9.09 -19.16 -25.16
CA SER A 296 7.93 -19.78 -24.50
C SER A 296 7.65 -19.10 -23.16
N PHE A 297 6.38 -18.79 -22.88
CA PHE A 297 5.93 -18.26 -21.60
C PHE A 297 4.65 -18.97 -21.13
N TYR A 298 4.55 -19.18 -19.83
CA TYR A 298 3.42 -19.86 -19.21
C TYR A 298 2.57 -18.82 -18.49
N ASN A 299 1.31 -18.66 -18.90
CA ASN A 299 0.35 -17.91 -18.11
C ASN A 299 -0.31 -18.89 -17.14
N TYR A 300 0.13 -18.85 -15.88
CA TYR A 300 -0.49 -19.58 -14.80
C TYR A 300 -1.71 -18.82 -14.33
N PHE A 301 -2.89 -19.41 -14.44
CA PHE A 301 -4.10 -18.79 -13.93
C PHE A 301 -4.08 -18.75 -12.40
N PHE A 302 -3.42 -19.70 -11.71
CA PHE A 302 -3.44 -19.75 -10.24
C PHE A 302 -2.22 -20.37 -9.52
N THR A 303 -1.06 -20.60 -10.15
CA THR A 303 0.11 -21.14 -9.44
C THR A 303 1.41 -20.49 -9.88
N ALA A 304 1.68 -19.28 -9.38
CA ALA A 304 3.05 -18.79 -9.35
C ALA A 304 3.91 -19.79 -8.54
N GLN A 305 5.14 -20.08 -8.98
CA GLN A 305 6.18 -20.73 -8.16
C GLN A 305 6.62 -19.83 -6.96
N SER A 306 5.82 -18.82 -6.62
CA SER A 306 6.01 -17.90 -5.53
C SER A 306 4.76 -17.92 -4.67
N ALA A 307 4.91 -18.20 -3.38
CA ALA A 307 3.82 -18.25 -2.43
C ALA A 307 3.95 -17.08 -1.44
N VAL A 308 2.90 -16.26 -1.35
CA VAL A 308 2.71 -15.35 -0.22
C VAL A 308 1.76 -16.06 0.74
N VAL A 309 2.32 -16.62 1.81
CA VAL A 309 1.52 -17.31 2.83
C VAL A 309 1.11 -16.30 3.88
N SER A 310 -0.19 -16.10 4.03
CA SER A 310 -0.77 -15.41 5.16
C SER A 310 -1.17 -16.43 6.24
N GLY A 311 -0.62 -16.26 7.45
CA GLY A 311 -0.70 -17.24 8.53
C GLY A 311 0.47 -18.25 8.55
N TRP A 312 0.64 -18.90 9.72
CA TRP A 312 1.67 -19.90 10.11
C TRP A 312 2.74 -20.22 9.05
N GLY A 313 3.86 -19.49 9.11
CA GLY A 313 5.01 -19.69 8.23
C GLY A 313 5.71 -21.02 8.53
N SER A 314 5.96 -21.81 7.50
CA SER A 314 6.86 -22.96 7.57
C SER A 314 8.11 -22.67 6.74
N VAL A 315 9.28 -23.03 7.28
CA VAL A 315 10.53 -23.07 6.53
C VAL A 315 10.69 -24.48 6.01
N SER A 316 10.49 -24.68 4.71
CA SER A 316 10.73 -25.94 4.03
C SER A 316 11.97 -25.80 3.16
N GLU A 317 12.98 -26.64 3.40
CA GLU A 317 14.18 -26.73 2.56
C GLU A 317 13.90 -27.41 1.20
N LYS A 318 12.72 -28.02 1.01
CA LYS A 318 12.47 -28.98 -0.07
C LYS A 318 11.94 -28.38 -1.38
N ASN A 319 11.37 -27.17 -1.38
CA ASN A 319 10.72 -26.62 -2.58
C ASN A 319 11.45 -25.38 -3.12
N ASN A 320 11.75 -25.39 -4.43
CA ASN A 320 12.36 -24.31 -5.20
C ASN A 320 11.46 -23.04 -5.35
N ALA A 321 10.45 -22.88 -4.50
CA ALA A 321 9.44 -21.84 -4.60
C ALA A 321 9.75 -20.66 -3.69
N ALA A 322 9.67 -19.42 -4.20
CA ALA A 322 9.86 -18.21 -3.38
C ALA A 322 8.86 -18.20 -2.22
N LEU A 323 9.36 -18.40 -1.00
CA LEU A 323 8.57 -18.35 0.23
C LEU A 323 8.57 -16.91 0.73
N ILE A 324 7.37 -16.33 0.80
CA ILE A 324 7.15 -15.00 1.34
C ILE A 324 6.21 -15.10 2.53
N HIS A 325 6.61 -14.50 3.63
CA HIS A 325 5.76 -14.29 4.79
C HIS A 325 5.59 -12.79 5.00
N ALA A 326 4.36 -12.32 4.96
CA ALA A 326 4.02 -10.91 5.14
C ALA A 326 3.06 -10.74 6.32
N ASN A 327 3.29 -9.72 7.14
CA ASN A 327 2.47 -9.45 8.32
C ASN A 327 2.37 -7.95 8.62
N TYR A 328 1.30 -7.55 9.30
CA TYR A 328 1.19 -6.22 9.90
C TYR A 328 1.84 -6.22 11.28
N TYR A 329 2.66 -5.21 11.59
CA TYR A 329 3.29 -5.08 12.90
C TYR A 329 3.32 -3.61 13.33
N LYS A 330 2.62 -3.31 14.43
CA LYS A 330 2.38 -1.92 14.90
C LYS A 330 1.76 -1.08 13.78
N ASN A 331 2.42 0.03 13.41
CA ASN A 331 2.00 0.93 12.34
C ASN A 331 2.63 0.56 10.98
N GLY A 332 3.56 -0.41 10.97
CA GLY A 332 4.33 -0.80 9.80
C GLY A 332 3.96 -2.18 9.26
N ARG A 333 4.75 -2.62 8.29
CA ARG A 333 4.54 -3.87 7.53
C ARG A 333 5.86 -4.63 7.48
N THR A 334 5.84 -5.93 7.75
CA THR A 334 7.04 -6.77 7.73
C THR A 334 6.88 -7.85 6.68
N VAL A 335 7.96 -8.09 5.94
CA VAL A 335 8.01 -9.15 4.92
C VAL A 335 9.31 -9.90 5.07
N TRP A 336 9.25 -11.21 5.27
CA TRP A 336 10.39 -12.09 5.06
C TRP A 336 10.26 -12.74 3.69
N ILE A 337 11.35 -12.73 2.93
CA ILE A 337 11.49 -13.41 1.65
C ILE A 337 12.65 -14.38 1.77
N ASN A 338 12.38 -15.67 1.53
CA ASN A 338 13.43 -16.67 1.47
C ASN A 338 14.35 -16.37 0.28
N SER A 339 15.65 -16.17 0.54
CA SER A 339 16.58 -15.81 -0.53
C SER A 339 16.80 -16.99 -1.47
N PHE A 340 16.14 -16.99 -2.63
CA PHE A 340 16.42 -17.95 -3.68
C PHE A 340 17.60 -17.47 -4.52
N TYR A 341 18.71 -18.20 -4.43
CA TYR A 341 19.79 -18.18 -5.41
C TYR A 341 19.28 -18.88 -6.70
N ARG A 342 18.46 -18.21 -7.49
CA ARG A 342 18.46 -18.44 -8.95
C ARG A 342 19.22 -17.31 -9.58
N ASP A 343 20.02 -17.63 -10.61
CA ASP A 343 20.73 -16.63 -11.41
C ASP A 343 19.81 -15.46 -11.72
N ILE A 344 20.18 -14.33 -11.14
CA ILE A 344 19.33 -13.18 -10.81
C ILE A 344 18.85 -12.43 -12.07
N ASN A 345 19.28 -12.90 -13.25
CA ASN A 345 19.12 -12.27 -14.55
C ASN A 345 17.91 -12.76 -15.37
N VAL A 346 17.05 -13.67 -14.88
CA VAL A 346 16.08 -14.34 -15.77
C VAL A 346 14.60 -14.30 -15.33
N ASP A 347 14.24 -14.22 -14.04
CA ASP A 347 12.83 -14.38 -13.63
C ASP A 347 12.07 -13.04 -13.46
N SER A 348 11.25 -12.69 -14.46
CA SER A 348 10.33 -11.54 -14.47
C SER A 348 9.32 -11.55 -13.31
N ASP A 349 8.86 -12.75 -12.94
CA ASP A 349 7.79 -12.95 -11.95
C ASP A 349 8.25 -12.56 -10.54
N TYR A 350 9.50 -12.88 -10.21
CA TYR A 350 10.09 -12.49 -8.93
C TYR A 350 10.22 -10.96 -8.83
N SER A 351 10.61 -10.31 -9.93
CA SER A 351 10.74 -8.85 -9.96
C SER A 351 9.39 -8.16 -9.76
N GLN A 352 8.32 -8.69 -10.36
CA GLN A 352 6.95 -8.19 -10.14
C GLN A 352 6.47 -8.43 -8.73
N LEU A 353 6.74 -9.60 -8.17
CA LEU A 353 6.37 -9.91 -6.80
C LEU A 353 7.11 -9.00 -5.81
N LEU A 354 8.40 -8.76 -6.03
CA LEU A 354 9.17 -7.82 -5.24
C LEU A 354 8.62 -6.38 -5.36
N ARG A 355 8.19 -5.94 -6.55
CA ARG A 355 7.52 -4.64 -6.74
C ARG A 355 6.22 -4.58 -5.95
N GLY A 356 5.35 -5.58 -6.05
CA GLY A 356 4.08 -5.62 -5.32
C GLY A 356 4.29 -5.67 -3.80
N ILE A 357 5.28 -6.43 -3.34
CA ILE A 357 5.72 -6.46 -1.93
C ILE A 357 6.22 -5.08 -1.51
N THR A 358 7.00 -4.40 -2.34
CA THR A 358 7.57 -3.09 -2.01
C THR A 358 6.47 -2.04 -1.93
N LEU A 359 5.55 -1.99 -2.89
CA LEU A 359 4.36 -1.11 -2.87
C LEU A 359 3.46 -1.37 -1.67
N TRP A 360 3.30 -2.63 -1.27
CA TRP A 360 2.60 -2.93 -0.04
C TRP A 360 3.44 -2.48 1.16
N ALA A 361 4.73 -2.75 1.23
CA ALA A 361 5.58 -2.43 2.37
C ALA A 361 5.69 -0.92 2.63
N THR A 362 5.63 -0.06 1.61
CA THR A 362 5.67 1.41 1.77
C THR A 362 4.52 1.99 2.59
N GLY A 363 3.46 1.20 2.83
CA GLY A 363 2.20 1.70 3.37
C GLY A 363 1.32 2.28 2.26
N GLU A 364 0.02 2.27 2.49
CA GLU A 364 -0.99 2.81 1.56
C GLU A 364 -1.52 4.13 2.11
N LYS A 365 -0.60 5.04 2.43
CA LYS A 365 -0.92 6.34 3.01
C LYS A 365 -0.03 7.41 2.40
N ILE A 366 -0.64 8.45 1.86
CA ILE A 366 0.04 9.65 1.35
C ILE A 366 -0.44 10.84 2.15
N ARG A 367 0.49 11.56 2.80
CA ARG A 367 0.21 12.82 3.47
C ARG A 367 0.60 13.95 2.52
N ILE A 368 -0.36 14.80 2.18
CA ILE A 368 -0.18 15.88 1.19
C ILE A 368 0.49 17.09 1.84
N THR A 369 0.16 17.37 3.09
CA THR A 369 0.74 18.45 3.88
C THR A 369 2.05 18.00 4.54
N GLN A 370 3.15 18.61 4.10
CA GLN A 370 4.53 18.26 4.49
C GLN A 370 4.86 18.56 5.95
N GLU A 371 4.18 19.51 6.58
CA GLU A 371 4.38 19.81 7.99
C GLU A 371 3.35 19.05 8.82
N GLU A 372 3.85 18.27 9.76
CA GLU A 372 3.05 17.80 10.88
C GLU A 372 2.70 19.00 11.75
N LYS A 373 1.73 19.79 11.29
CA LYS A 373 1.17 20.88 12.08
C LYS A 373 0.54 20.22 13.30
N ASP A 374 0.98 20.65 14.49
CA ASP A 374 0.40 20.22 15.75
C ASP A 374 -1.10 20.45 15.68
N LYS A 375 -1.85 19.35 15.61
CA LYS A 375 -3.30 19.39 15.54
C LYS A 375 -3.78 20.02 16.85
N PRO A 376 -4.49 21.16 16.82
CA PRO A 376 -5.06 21.73 18.03
C PRO A 376 -6.07 20.74 18.63
N GLY A 377 -6.50 20.94 19.89
CA GLY A 377 -7.48 20.04 20.52
C GLY A 377 -8.81 19.94 19.77
N ASP A 378 -9.21 21.02 19.08
CA ASP A 378 -10.45 21.12 18.31
C ASP A 378 -10.17 21.05 16.81
N TRP A 379 -10.39 19.87 16.21
CA TRP A 379 -10.29 19.63 14.77
C TRP A 379 -11.47 18.78 14.29
N SER A 380 -11.71 18.85 12.99
CA SER A 380 -12.80 18.13 12.33
C SER A 380 -12.31 17.38 11.11
N THR A 381 -13.01 16.31 10.76
CA THR A 381 -12.66 15.45 9.61
C THR A 381 -13.80 15.30 8.64
N ILE A 382 -13.45 15.29 7.36
CA ILE A 382 -14.31 14.88 6.26
C ILE A 382 -13.59 13.75 5.53
N ASN A 383 -14.29 12.63 5.37
CA ASN A 383 -13.80 11.49 4.61
C ASN A 383 -14.61 11.38 3.32
N LEU A 384 -13.90 11.28 2.20
CA LEU A 384 -14.46 10.99 0.90
C LEU A 384 -13.91 9.64 0.43
N LEU A 385 -14.79 8.66 0.26
CA LEU A 385 -14.43 7.38 -0.35
C LEU A 385 -14.58 7.50 -1.86
N MET A 386 -13.47 7.33 -2.56
CA MET A 386 -13.39 7.34 -4.02
C MET A 386 -13.30 5.90 -4.51
N SER A 387 -14.21 5.50 -5.40
CA SER A 387 -14.18 4.19 -6.06
C SER A 387 -14.17 4.41 -7.57
N GLY A 388 -13.36 3.65 -8.28
CA GLY A 388 -13.19 3.85 -9.72
C GLY A 388 -12.40 2.71 -10.36
N THR A 389 -12.37 2.68 -11.69
CA THR A 389 -11.67 1.64 -12.46
C THR A 389 -10.15 1.67 -12.30
N SER A 390 -9.59 2.81 -11.89
CA SER A 390 -8.15 2.99 -11.67
C SER A 390 -7.66 2.42 -10.33
N TYR A 391 -8.57 2.06 -9.42
CA TYR A 391 -8.22 1.57 -8.10
C TYR A 391 -8.79 0.18 -7.86
N SER A 392 -7.95 -0.71 -7.32
CA SER A 392 -8.37 -2.05 -6.93
C SER A 392 -9.20 -2.04 -5.62
N HIS A 393 -9.08 -1.00 -4.79
CA HIS A 393 -9.93 -0.70 -3.62
C HIS A 393 -10.34 0.76 -3.54
N PRO A 394 -11.38 1.09 -2.77
CA PRO A 394 -11.72 2.48 -2.49
C PRO A 394 -10.54 3.23 -1.88
N VAL A 395 -10.19 4.36 -2.48
CA VAL A 395 -9.20 5.30 -1.96
C VAL A 395 -9.94 6.31 -1.09
N GLU A 396 -9.51 6.47 0.15
CA GLU A 396 -10.10 7.44 1.07
C GLU A 396 -9.30 8.74 1.03
N LEU A 397 -9.93 9.84 0.64
CA LEU A 397 -9.42 11.18 0.91
C LEU A 397 -9.95 11.62 2.26
N LYS A 398 -9.06 11.70 3.24
CA LYS A 398 -9.33 12.21 4.58
C LYS A 398 -8.79 13.64 4.69
N LEU A 399 -9.71 14.59 4.79
CA LEU A 399 -9.41 15.98 5.05
C LEU A 399 -9.61 16.27 6.53
N ILE A 400 -8.55 16.70 7.20
CA ILE A 400 -8.54 17.14 8.59
C ILE A 400 -8.43 18.66 8.56
N PHE A 401 -9.32 19.39 9.23
CA PHE A 401 -9.27 20.85 9.26
C PHE A 401 -9.52 21.39 10.66
N TRP A 402 -8.99 22.59 10.93
CA TRP A 402 -9.12 23.28 12.20
C TRP A 402 -9.12 24.79 12.00
N LYS A 403 -9.68 25.53 12.96
CA LYS A 403 -9.64 26.99 12.94
C LYS A 403 -8.29 27.47 13.45
N VAL A 404 -7.67 28.40 12.73
CA VAL A 404 -6.50 29.15 13.18
C VAL A 404 -7.01 30.45 13.78
N PHE A 405 -6.83 30.59 15.10
CA PHE A 405 -7.06 31.87 15.78
C PHE A 405 -5.83 32.74 15.54
N PHE A 406 -6.03 33.88 14.88
CA PHE A 406 -5.04 34.95 14.79
C PHE A 406 -5.20 35.93 15.94
#